data_AF-A0AAV0IKW2-F1
#
_entry.id   AF-A0AAV0IKW2-F1
#
_cell.length_a   1.000
_cell.length_b   1.000
_cell.length_c   1.000
_cell.angle_alpha   90.00
_cell.angle_beta   90.00
_cell.angle_gamma   90.00
#
_symmetry.space_group_name_H-M   'P 1'
#
loop_
_entity.id
_entity.type
_entity.pdbx_description
1 polymer ?
#
loop_
_entity_poly.entity_id
_entity_poly.type
_entity_poly.pdbx_seq_one_letter_code
_entity_poly.pdbx_strand_id
1 'polypeptide(L)'
;MASVYPAGVVLVAAVLIQSALTVVGVTGGGGVGYFPAALMLERGIPQPGRRVGLGQLSARDSVRHRRMLQSTSGGVVDFPVQGTFDPFLVGLYYTRLQIGSPPKDFYVQIDTGSDVLWVSCNNCDGCPVSSGLQIPMNFYDSDSSSTASLISCTDERCVVGLEAADSGCLENKNQCGYTFQYGDGSGTSGYYVADMLHLDTIAGGSVTTNSTVPIVFGCSILQTGDLKKPDRAVDGIFGFGQQGMSVISQLASQGVSPRVFSHCLKGDDAGGGILVLGEIVEPNIVYTPLVASQPHYNVNLQSISVGGQTLAIDPSVFGTSDNKGTIVDSGTTLAYLADAAYDPFINAINSVVSQTVQPIVSKGQICYLMTASVNDIFPQVSLHFSGGASMLFNPQDYLVQQNSVNGASVWCMGFQKLHGQSITILGDIILKDKIFVYDLANQRIGWANYDCSTSVNVSTIENTGRTEFVDPGQLGSNGSQQNAHLNRLILQTAVISFLLHLLSLRSCLFL
;
A
#
# COMPACT_ATOMS: atom_id res chain seq x y z
N MET A 1 -0.45 -18.64 60.62
CA MET A 1 -0.87 -18.53 62.04
C MET A 1 -1.13 -17.07 62.35
N ALA A 2 -2.27 -16.78 62.99
CA ALA A 2 -2.68 -15.55 63.68
C ALA A 2 -2.89 -14.25 62.86
N SER A 3 -4.18 -14.00 62.56
CA SER A 3 -5.00 -12.79 62.81
C SER A 3 -4.35 -11.64 63.60
N VAL A 4 -4.63 -10.37 63.22
CA VAL A 4 -5.59 -9.42 63.87
C VAL A 4 -5.62 -8.08 63.10
N TYR A 5 -6.82 -7.64 62.70
CA TYR A 5 -7.20 -6.28 62.23
C TYR A 5 -7.55 -5.37 63.43
N PRO A 6 -7.54 -4.02 63.33
CA PRO A 6 -8.76 -3.24 62.96
C PRO A 6 -8.41 -1.87 62.27
N ALA A 7 -9.26 -0.95 61.80
CA ALA A 7 -10.69 -0.67 61.82
C ALA A 7 -11.03 0.37 60.71
N GLY A 8 -12.28 0.36 60.19
CA GLY A 8 -13.09 1.51 59.71
C GLY A 8 -12.62 2.25 58.43
N VAL A 9 -13.45 2.73 57.49
CA VAL A 9 -14.84 3.25 57.45
C VAL A 9 -15.22 3.30 55.94
N VAL A 10 -16.20 2.53 55.44
CA VAL A 10 -17.63 2.83 55.14
C VAL A 10 -17.93 3.71 53.90
N LEU A 11 -18.95 3.24 53.14
CA LEU A 11 -19.74 3.78 51.99
C LEU A 11 -19.35 3.14 50.65
N VAL A 12 -20.24 2.46 49.93
CA VAL A 12 -21.45 3.02 49.28
C VAL A 12 -22.62 2.02 49.22
N ALA A 13 -23.82 2.60 49.25
CA ALA A 13 -25.15 2.02 49.35
C ALA A 13 -25.60 1.12 48.18
N ALA A 14 -26.41 0.12 48.53
CA ALA A 14 -27.30 -0.63 47.64
C ALA A 14 -28.70 0.01 47.67
N VAL A 15 -29.34 0.16 46.50
CA VAL A 15 -30.77 0.47 46.41
C VAL A 15 -31.45 -0.59 45.53
N LEU A 16 -32.31 -1.35 46.21
CA LEU A 16 -33.26 -2.31 45.67
C LEU A 16 -34.42 -1.57 44.99
N ILE A 17 -34.80 -2.00 43.78
CA ILE A 17 -36.03 -1.55 43.12
C ILE A 17 -37.15 -2.52 43.50
N GLN A 18 -38.10 -2.05 44.30
CA GLN A 18 -39.40 -2.70 44.51
C GLN A 18 -40.35 -2.31 43.37
N SER A 19 -40.97 -3.32 42.77
CA SER A 19 -42.10 -3.24 41.86
C SER A 19 -43.42 -3.19 42.65
N ALA A 20 -44.35 -2.34 42.22
CA ALA A 20 -45.75 -2.40 42.64
C ALA A 20 -46.66 -2.25 41.42
N LEU A 21 -47.61 -3.17 41.34
CA LEU A 21 -48.58 -3.40 40.27
C LEU A 21 -49.57 -2.24 40.11
N THR A 22 -50.07 -2.06 38.88
CA THR A 22 -51.52 -1.88 38.68
C THR A 22 -52.02 -2.81 37.58
N VAL A 23 -53.09 -3.52 37.96
CA VAL A 23 -53.81 -4.56 37.24
C VAL A 23 -54.99 -3.92 36.53
N VAL A 24 -55.18 -4.22 35.25
CA VAL A 24 -56.52 -4.41 34.66
C VAL A 24 -56.40 -5.54 33.65
N GLY A 25 -57.09 -6.65 33.93
CA GLY A 25 -57.10 -7.85 33.09
C GLY A 25 -58.36 -7.95 32.24
N VAL A 26 -58.29 -8.80 31.22
CA VAL A 26 -59.43 -9.52 30.63
C VAL A 26 -58.93 -10.88 30.09
N THR A 27 -59.32 -11.93 30.82
CA THR A 27 -59.68 -13.31 30.44
C THR A 27 -59.03 -14.02 29.23
N GLY A 28 -58.31 -15.11 29.53
CA GLY A 28 -58.75 -16.48 29.20
C GLY A 28 -58.35 -17.11 27.86
N GLY A 29 -57.41 -18.05 27.92
CA GLY A 29 -57.02 -19.02 26.87
C GLY A 29 -55.53 -18.88 26.53
N GLY A 30 -54.60 -19.75 26.94
CA GLY A 30 -54.62 -21.20 26.87
C GLY A 30 -53.75 -21.63 25.68
N GLY A 31 -52.47 -21.95 25.90
CA GLY A 31 -51.67 -22.71 24.94
C GLY A 31 -50.26 -22.17 24.61
N VAL A 32 -49.27 -22.84 25.21
CA VAL A 32 -47.96 -23.25 24.66
C VAL A 32 -47.09 -22.20 23.93
N GLY A 33 -45.92 -21.95 24.54
CA GLY A 33 -44.92 -21.00 24.06
C GLY A 33 -44.34 -21.28 22.68
N TYR A 34 -44.25 -20.22 21.90
CA TYR A 34 -43.24 -19.98 20.90
C TYR A 34 -42.62 -18.62 21.24
N PHE A 35 -41.30 -18.54 21.35
CA PHE A 35 -40.60 -17.27 21.23
C PHE A 35 -40.46 -16.96 19.74
N PRO A 36 -41.06 -15.88 19.20
CA PRO A 36 -40.51 -15.25 18.02
C PRO A 36 -39.66 -14.07 18.52
N ALA A 37 -38.36 -14.26 18.64
CA ALA A 37 -37.45 -13.12 18.50
C ALA A 37 -37.47 -12.71 17.01
N ALA A 38 -38.58 -12.14 16.55
CA ALA A 38 -38.66 -11.51 15.26
C ALA A 38 -37.96 -10.14 15.39
N LEU A 39 -36.70 -10.08 14.98
CA LEU A 39 -36.03 -8.80 14.74
C LEU A 39 -36.79 -8.10 13.59
N MET A 40 -37.59 -7.09 13.93
CA MET A 40 -38.09 -6.17 12.92
C MET A 40 -36.93 -5.30 12.44
N LEU A 41 -36.40 -5.66 11.27
CA LEU A 41 -35.49 -4.81 10.51
C LEU A 41 -36.31 -3.73 9.79
N GLU A 42 -36.28 -2.52 10.33
CA GLU A 42 -36.81 -1.34 9.65
C GLU A 42 -35.88 -1.00 8.47
N ARG A 43 -36.39 -1.16 7.25
CA ARG A 43 -35.67 -0.78 6.03
C ARG A 43 -35.81 0.74 5.88
N GLY A 44 -34.75 1.49 6.18
CA GLY A 44 -34.72 2.93 5.95
C GLY A 44 -34.93 3.26 4.47
N ILE A 45 -36.14 3.72 4.11
CA ILE A 45 -36.45 4.25 2.78
C ILE A 45 -35.74 5.61 2.64
N PRO A 46 -35.04 5.91 1.53
CA PRO A 46 -34.43 7.22 1.34
C PRO A 46 -35.49 8.31 1.41
N GLN A 47 -35.12 9.49 1.95
CA GLN A 47 -36.00 10.65 2.01
C GLN A 47 -36.67 10.94 0.66
N PRO A 48 -37.94 11.41 0.65
CA PRO A 48 -38.66 11.69 -0.60
C PRO A 48 -37.86 12.70 -1.46
N GLY A 49 -37.48 12.29 -2.68
CA GLY A 49 -36.78 13.14 -3.64
C GLY A 49 -35.37 12.67 -4.05
N ARG A 50 -34.74 11.74 -3.32
CA ARG A 50 -33.41 11.21 -3.67
C ARG A 50 -33.52 9.84 -4.33
N ARG A 51 -33.50 9.81 -5.67
CA ARG A 51 -33.43 8.55 -6.44
C ARG A 51 -32.01 7.96 -6.30
N VAL A 52 -31.89 6.82 -5.63
CA VAL A 52 -30.64 6.05 -5.55
C VAL A 52 -30.62 5.08 -6.73
N GLY A 53 -29.56 5.12 -7.55
CA GLY A 53 -29.44 4.26 -8.72
C GLY A 53 -29.40 2.78 -8.35
N LEU A 54 -29.94 1.91 -9.22
CA LEU A 54 -29.99 0.46 -9.00
C LEU A 54 -28.61 -0.16 -8.79
N GLY A 55 -27.57 0.33 -9.48
CA GLY A 55 -26.18 -0.08 -9.26
C GLY A 55 -25.67 0.24 -7.86
N GLN A 56 -26.09 1.37 -7.29
CA GLN A 56 -25.71 1.78 -5.93
C GLN A 56 -26.43 0.95 -4.85
N LEU A 57 -27.65 0.50 -5.15
CA LEU A 57 -28.39 -0.45 -4.30
C LEU A 57 -27.79 -1.87 -4.38
N SER A 58 -27.43 -2.33 -5.58
CA SER A 58 -26.75 -3.60 -5.81
C SER A 58 -25.39 -3.66 -5.10
N ALA A 59 -24.61 -2.57 -5.18
CA ALA A 59 -23.35 -2.45 -4.47
C ALA A 59 -23.54 -2.54 -2.94
N ARG A 60 -24.54 -1.83 -2.39
CA ARG A 60 -24.88 -1.90 -0.96
C ARG A 60 -25.31 -3.30 -0.52
N ASP A 61 -26.11 -3.98 -1.33
CA ASP A 61 -26.58 -5.34 -1.02
C ASP A 61 -25.46 -6.38 -1.13
N SER A 62 -24.54 -6.20 -2.09
CA SER A 62 -23.32 -7.00 -2.23
C SER A 62 -22.38 -6.84 -1.04
N VAL A 63 -22.16 -5.61 -0.57
CA VAL A 63 -21.38 -5.33 0.66
C VAL A 63 -22.02 -6.00 1.88
N ARG A 64 -23.35 -5.95 1.99
CA ARG A 64 -24.09 -6.57 3.11
C ARG A 64 -23.98 -8.09 3.11
N HIS A 65 -24.16 -8.75 1.96
CA HIS A 65 -24.08 -10.21 1.87
C HIS A 65 -22.65 -10.73 2.05
N ARG A 66 -21.65 -9.98 1.57
CA ARG A 66 -20.23 -10.36 1.74
C ARG A 66 -19.76 -10.33 3.19
N ARG A 67 -20.27 -9.38 3.99
CA ARG A 67 -19.97 -9.28 5.44
C ARG A 67 -20.42 -10.52 6.23
N MET A 68 -21.43 -11.26 5.78
CA MET A 68 -21.88 -12.49 6.43
C MET A 68 -20.99 -13.71 6.12
N LEU A 69 -20.20 -13.68 5.04
CA LEU A 69 -19.40 -14.82 4.57
C LEU A 69 -17.92 -14.77 5.01
N GLN A 70 -17.46 -13.67 5.60
CA GLN A 70 -16.04 -13.45 5.96
C GLN A 70 -15.67 -13.84 7.40
N SER A 71 -16.44 -14.72 8.03
CA SER A 71 -16.11 -15.29 9.35
C SER A 71 -15.04 -16.40 9.21
N THR A 72 -13.82 -16.03 8.85
CA THR A 72 -12.66 -16.95 8.82
C THR A 72 -11.51 -16.37 9.64
N SER A 73 -10.89 -17.24 10.44
CA SER A 73 -9.70 -16.99 11.26
C SER A 73 -8.47 -16.66 10.39
N GLY A 74 -8.29 -15.39 10.02
CA GLY A 74 -7.11 -14.92 9.29
C GLY A 74 -6.16 -14.14 10.20
N GLY A 75 -4.88 -14.48 10.18
CA GLY A 75 -3.81 -13.71 10.83
C GLY A 75 -3.39 -12.52 9.98
N VAL A 76 -2.59 -11.64 10.57
CA VAL A 76 -1.97 -10.48 9.90
C VAL A 76 -0.57 -10.85 9.44
N VAL A 77 -0.19 -10.50 8.21
CA VAL A 77 1.18 -10.70 7.71
C VAL A 77 1.88 -9.35 7.63
N ASP A 78 3.07 -9.25 8.20
CA ASP A 78 3.90 -8.04 8.17
C ASP A 78 5.11 -8.20 7.23
N PHE A 79 5.39 -7.15 6.47
CA PHE A 79 6.51 -7.08 5.54
C PHE A 79 7.36 -5.84 5.84
N PRO A 80 8.67 -6.00 6.14
CA PRO A 80 9.56 -4.85 6.28
C PRO A 80 9.71 -4.16 4.93
N VAL A 81 9.43 -2.86 4.88
CA VAL A 81 9.55 -2.05 3.67
C VAL A 81 10.89 -1.33 3.66
N GLN A 82 11.52 -1.30 2.49
CA GLN A 82 12.74 -0.56 2.17
C GLN A 82 12.49 0.34 0.95
N GLY A 83 13.46 1.17 0.61
CA GLY A 83 13.36 2.13 -0.51
C GLY A 83 12.86 3.49 -0.07
N THR A 84 12.57 4.36 -1.03
CA THR A 84 12.19 5.77 -0.79
C THR A 84 11.40 6.33 -1.96
N PHE A 85 10.48 7.24 -1.69
CA PHE A 85 9.74 8.00 -2.69
C PHE A 85 10.63 8.95 -3.52
N ASP A 86 11.85 9.26 -3.07
CA ASP A 86 12.70 10.26 -3.74
C ASP A 86 13.16 9.75 -5.12
N PRO A 87 12.68 10.36 -6.23
CA PRO A 87 13.03 9.95 -7.59
C PRO A 87 14.50 10.18 -7.95
N PHE A 88 15.25 10.97 -7.16
CA PHE A 88 16.68 11.23 -7.38
C PHE A 88 17.60 10.25 -6.66
N LEU A 89 17.04 9.43 -5.77
CA LEU A 89 17.75 8.33 -5.11
C LEU A 89 17.35 6.98 -5.71
N VAL A 90 16.07 6.62 -5.59
CA VAL A 90 15.57 5.29 -5.94
C VAL A 90 14.17 5.41 -6.57
N GLY A 91 13.27 6.12 -5.89
CA GLY A 91 11.92 6.39 -6.37
C GLY A 91 11.02 5.16 -6.40
N LEU A 92 11.22 4.20 -5.50
CA LEU A 92 10.33 3.06 -5.31
C LEU A 92 10.46 2.52 -3.88
N TYR A 93 9.40 1.84 -3.42
CA TYR A 93 9.43 1.02 -2.22
C TYR A 93 9.41 -0.46 -2.57
N TYR A 94 10.17 -1.25 -1.81
CA TYR A 94 10.30 -2.69 -2.03
C TYR A 94 10.33 -3.46 -0.71
N THR A 95 10.04 -4.75 -0.77
CA THR A 95 10.13 -5.64 0.38
C THR A 95 10.84 -6.95 0.00
N ARG A 96 11.15 -7.77 0.99
CA ARG A 96 11.81 -9.06 0.82
C ARG A 96 10.80 -10.19 1.04
N LEU A 97 10.65 -11.06 0.05
CA LEU A 97 9.87 -12.28 0.10
C LEU A 97 10.78 -13.50 0.18
N GLN A 98 10.26 -14.60 0.72
CA GLN A 98 10.92 -15.90 0.68
C GLN A 98 10.08 -16.89 -0.11
N ILE A 99 10.64 -17.40 -1.20
CA ILE A 99 9.95 -18.30 -2.13
C ILE A 99 10.76 -19.59 -2.31
N GLY A 100 10.06 -20.72 -2.34
CA GLY A 100 10.62 -22.03 -2.65
C GLY A 100 10.97 -22.90 -1.45
N SER A 101 11.35 -24.13 -1.74
CA SER A 101 11.86 -25.13 -0.80
C SER A 101 13.18 -25.72 -1.31
N PRO A 102 14.35 -25.36 -0.72
CA PRO A 102 14.51 -24.46 0.42
C PRO A 102 14.17 -22.99 0.08
N PRO A 103 13.80 -22.17 1.08
CA PRO A 103 13.45 -20.77 0.85
C PRO A 103 14.62 -19.96 0.30
N LYS A 104 14.34 -19.10 -0.69
CA LYS A 104 15.27 -18.09 -1.21
C LYS A 104 14.67 -16.70 -1.09
N ASP A 105 15.52 -15.73 -0.77
CA ASP A 105 15.12 -14.32 -0.64
C ASP A 105 14.96 -13.68 -2.03
N PHE A 106 13.87 -12.95 -2.23
CA PHE A 106 13.61 -12.13 -3.41
C PHE A 106 13.19 -10.73 -2.98
N TYR A 107 13.89 -9.71 -3.46
CA TYR A 107 13.51 -8.31 -3.25
C TYR A 107 12.55 -7.88 -4.36
N VAL A 108 11.39 -7.38 -4.01
CA VAL A 108 10.31 -7.09 -4.96
C VAL A 108 9.70 -5.72 -4.70
N GLN A 109 9.48 -4.95 -5.77
CA GLN A 109 8.83 -3.64 -5.69
C GLN A 109 7.36 -3.81 -5.28
N ILE A 110 6.87 -2.95 -4.39
CA ILE A 110 5.46 -2.95 -3.95
C ILE A 110 4.64 -2.17 -4.97
N ASP A 111 3.72 -2.83 -5.67
CA ASP A 111 3.00 -2.22 -6.78
C ASP A 111 1.49 -2.47 -6.67
N THR A 112 0.73 -1.43 -6.34
CA THR A 112 -0.75 -1.49 -6.34
C THR A 112 -1.36 -1.22 -7.71
N GLY A 113 -0.56 -0.87 -8.71
CA GLY A 113 -0.94 -0.64 -10.10
C GLY A 113 -0.95 -1.89 -10.97
N SER A 114 -0.38 -3.01 -10.51
CA SER A 114 -0.42 -4.30 -11.22
C SER A 114 -0.89 -5.46 -10.33
N ASP A 115 -1.43 -6.51 -10.96
CA ASP A 115 -2.03 -7.64 -10.25
C ASP A 115 -1.01 -8.67 -9.78
N VAL A 116 0.00 -8.99 -10.58
CA VAL A 116 0.74 -10.24 -10.43
C VAL A 116 2.05 -10.06 -9.64
N LEU A 117 2.27 -10.91 -8.64
CA LEU A 117 3.63 -11.17 -8.14
C LEU A 117 4.43 -11.90 -9.21
N TRP A 118 5.57 -11.35 -9.59
CA TRP A 118 6.53 -12.05 -10.42
C TRP A 118 7.97 -11.80 -9.97
N VAL A 119 8.85 -12.76 -10.26
CA VAL A 119 10.29 -12.68 -10.03
C VAL A 119 11.06 -13.09 -11.27
N SER A 120 12.28 -12.58 -11.39
CA SER A 120 13.22 -12.93 -12.45
C SER A 120 13.63 -14.39 -12.33
N CYS A 121 13.62 -15.11 -13.44
CA CYS A 121 13.98 -16.53 -13.48
C CYS A 121 15.27 -16.78 -14.24
N ASN A 122 15.85 -17.95 -14.02
CA ASN A 122 17.00 -18.42 -14.79
C ASN A 122 16.74 -18.34 -16.30
N ASN A 123 17.81 -18.07 -17.06
CA ASN A 123 17.77 -17.86 -18.51
C ASN A 123 16.88 -16.69 -18.95
N CYS A 124 16.69 -15.68 -18.09
CA CYS A 124 15.96 -14.48 -18.47
C CYS A 124 16.77 -13.59 -19.42
N ASP A 125 16.14 -13.20 -20.53
CA ASP A 125 16.66 -12.17 -21.44
C ASP A 125 16.36 -10.77 -20.90
N GLY A 126 17.39 -9.94 -20.81
CA GLY A 126 17.29 -8.55 -20.38
C GLY A 126 17.10 -8.31 -18.88
N CYS A 127 16.97 -9.35 -18.05
CA CYS A 127 16.92 -9.18 -16.60
C CYS A 127 18.25 -8.62 -16.05
N PRO A 128 18.21 -7.66 -15.12
CA PRO A 128 19.41 -7.10 -14.49
C PRO A 128 20.09 -8.15 -13.58
N VAL A 129 21.42 -8.21 -13.64
CA VAL A 129 22.25 -9.11 -12.81
C VAL A 129 22.93 -8.38 -11.64
N SER A 130 22.70 -7.08 -11.53
CA SER A 130 23.19 -6.24 -10.44
C SER A 130 22.16 -5.15 -10.13
N SER A 131 22.21 -4.65 -8.89
CA SER A 131 21.35 -3.56 -8.43
C SER A 131 22.16 -2.41 -7.83
N GLY A 132 21.81 -1.19 -8.22
CA GLY A 132 22.29 0.06 -7.62
C GLY A 132 21.80 0.26 -6.19
N LEU A 133 20.80 -0.51 -5.75
CA LEU A 133 20.28 -0.53 -4.38
C LEU A 133 21.16 -1.33 -3.41
N GLN A 134 22.28 -1.91 -3.89
CA GLN A 134 23.21 -2.72 -3.09
C GLN A 134 22.57 -3.99 -2.49
N ILE A 135 21.51 -4.48 -3.12
CA ILE A 135 20.89 -5.77 -2.80
C ILE A 135 21.48 -6.88 -3.69
N PRO A 136 21.61 -8.12 -3.19
CA PRO A 136 21.98 -9.26 -4.01
C PRO A 136 20.83 -9.62 -4.96
N MET A 137 21.13 -9.73 -6.26
CA MET A 137 20.15 -10.17 -7.24
C MET A 137 20.02 -11.69 -7.23
N ASN A 138 18.79 -12.18 -7.19
CA ASN A 138 18.44 -13.60 -7.21
C ASN A 138 17.55 -13.93 -8.40
N PHE A 139 17.79 -15.13 -8.96
CA PHE A 139 16.98 -15.69 -10.03
C PHE A 139 16.29 -16.94 -9.52
N TYR A 140 14.97 -17.00 -9.70
CA TYR A 140 14.19 -18.18 -9.35
C TYR A 140 14.49 -19.32 -10.33
N ASP A 141 14.57 -20.52 -9.78
CA ASP A 141 14.86 -21.74 -10.50
C ASP A 141 13.95 -22.85 -10.00
N SER A 142 12.96 -23.21 -10.82
CA SER A 142 11.97 -24.25 -10.51
C SER A 142 12.63 -25.60 -10.25
N ASP A 143 13.73 -25.93 -10.94
CA ASP A 143 14.40 -27.22 -10.79
C ASP A 143 15.15 -27.32 -9.47
N SER A 144 15.45 -26.17 -8.86
CA SER A 144 16.11 -26.08 -7.56
C SER A 144 15.17 -26.16 -6.37
N SER A 145 13.86 -26.16 -6.59
CA SER A 145 12.87 -26.26 -5.52
C SER A 145 12.05 -27.55 -5.56
N SER A 146 11.97 -28.24 -4.42
CA SER A 146 11.21 -29.49 -4.28
C SER A 146 9.69 -29.31 -4.28
N THR A 147 9.18 -28.08 -4.15
CA THR A 147 7.75 -27.75 -4.10
C THR A 147 7.26 -27.00 -5.34
N ALA A 148 8.16 -26.68 -6.27
CA ALA A 148 7.81 -26.02 -7.51
C ALA A 148 6.92 -26.90 -8.40
N SER A 149 5.90 -26.30 -8.99
CA SER A 149 5.04 -26.94 -9.99
C SER A 149 4.62 -25.96 -11.07
N LEU A 150 4.67 -26.39 -12.33
CA LEU A 150 4.25 -25.57 -13.46
C LEU A 150 2.73 -25.47 -13.52
N ILE A 151 2.22 -24.29 -13.86
CA ILE A 151 0.78 -24.08 -14.06
C ILE A 151 0.41 -24.40 -15.51
N SER A 152 -0.50 -25.36 -15.68
CA SER A 152 -1.04 -25.72 -17.00
C SER A 152 -2.13 -24.76 -17.46
N CYS A 153 -2.44 -24.72 -18.75
CA CYS A 153 -3.53 -23.87 -19.26
C CYS A 153 -4.92 -24.29 -18.78
N THR A 154 -5.09 -25.55 -18.39
CA THR A 154 -6.35 -26.09 -17.85
C THR A 154 -6.48 -25.90 -16.34
N ASP A 155 -5.46 -25.34 -15.68
CA ASP A 155 -5.53 -24.99 -14.26
C ASP A 155 -6.58 -23.89 -14.04
N GLU A 156 -7.46 -24.05 -13.05
CA GLU A 156 -8.52 -23.09 -12.75
C GLU A 156 -7.99 -21.66 -12.53
N ARG A 157 -6.81 -21.53 -11.92
CA ARG A 157 -6.16 -20.24 -11.69
C ARG A 157 -5.73 -19.59 -13.01
N CYS A 158 -5.25 -20.39 -13.97
CA CYS A 158 -4.93 -19.90 -15.30
C CYS A 158 -6.19 -19.43 -16.03
N VAL A 159 -7.29 -20.18 -15.92
CA VAL A 159 -8.59 -19.83 -16.51
C VAL A 159 -9.11 -18.50 -15.95
N VAL A 160 -9.04 -18.31 -14.63
CA VAL A 160 -9.41 -17.03 -14.00
C VAL A 160 -8.53 -15.88 -14.51
N GLY A 161 -7.22 -16.09 -14.63
CA GLY A 161 -6.32 -15.07 -15.17
C GLY A 161 -6.56 -14.77 -16.66
N LEU A 162 -7.03 -15.74 -17.45
CA LEU A 162 -7.43 -15.51 -18.85
C LEU A 162 -8.65 -14.59 -18.96
N GLU A 163 -9.62 -14.71 -18.05
CA GLU A 163 -10.81 -13.84 -18.01
C GLU A 163 -10.45 -12.40 -17.64
N ALA A 164 -9.45 -12.21 -16.77
CA ALA A 164 -8.96 -10.91 -16.35
C ALA A 164 -7.89 -10.30 -17.28
N ALA A 165 -7.46 -11.04 -18.30
CA ALA A 165 -6.33 -10.71 -19.18
C ALA A 165 -4.95 -10.62 -18.49
N ASP A 166 -4.79 -11.29 -17.34
CA ASP A 166 -3.52 -11.44 -16.61
C ASP A 166 -2.72 -12.67 -17.08
N SER A 167 -3.36 -13.58 -17.80
CA SER A 167 -2.76 -14.83 -18.27
C SER A 167 -2.93 -15.01 -19.78
N GLY A 168 -2.07 -15.82 -20.37
CA GLY A 168 -2.18 -16.30 -21.75
C GLY A 168 -1.75 -17.77 -21.84
N CYS A 169 -2.42 -18.60 -22.64
CA CYS A 169 -2.01 -19.99 -22.81
C CYS A 169 -0.95 -20.12 -23.91
N LEU A 170 0.22 -20.67 -23.56
CA LEU A 170 1.21 -21.11 -24.53
C LEU A 170 0.82 -22.52 -25.01
N GLU A 171 -0.12 -22.60 -25.97
CA GLU A 171 -0.77 -23.85 -26.40
C GLU A 171 0.24 -24.97 -26.72
N ASN A 172 1.34 -24.64 -27.40
CA ASN A 172 2.37 -25.60 -27.79
C ASN A 172 3.08 -26.28 -26.60
N LYS A 173 2.99 -25.71 -25.39
CA LYS A 173 3.62 -26.21 -24.16
C LYS A 173 2.60 -26.56 -23.07
N ASN A 174 1.30 -26.33 -23.33
CA ASN A 174 0.24 -26.37 -22.31
C ASN A 174 0.63 -25.63 -21.02
N GLN A 175 1.25 -24.46 -21.16
CA GLN A 175 1.82 -23.69 -20.06
C GLN A 175 1.11 -22.35 -19.92
N CYS A 176 0.71 -22.01 -18.70
CA CYS A 176 0.12 -20.71 -18.40
C CYS A 176 1.19 -19.63 -18.39
N GLY A 177 1.10 -18.72 -19.35
CA GLY A 177 1.98 -17.58 -19.58
C GLY A 177 1.41 -16.28 -19.05
N TYR A 178 2.25 -15.24 -18.97
CA TYR A 178 1.81 -13.87 -18.78
C TYR A 178 2.72 -12.90 -19.54
N THR A 179 2.17 -11.74 -19.88
CA THR A 179 2.89 -10.62 -20.48
C THR A 179 2.30 -9.33 -19.93
N PHE A 180 3.12 -8.51 -19.28
CA PHE A 180 2.73 -7.18 -18.80
C PHE A 180 3.50 -6.08 -19.50
N GLN A 181 2.80 -4.98 -19.75
CA GLN A 181 3.34 -3.73 -20.24
C GLN A 181 2.95 -2.65 -19.23
N TYR A 182 3.95 -1.99 -18.64
CA TYR A 182 3.76 -0.94 -17.66
C TYR A 182 3.59 0.42 -18.31
N GLY A 183 3.04 1.38 -17.55
CA GLY A 183 2.76 2.74 -18.02
C GLY A 183 4.01 3.53 -18.44
N ASP A 184 5.18 3.15 -17.96
CA ASP A 184 6.47 3.72 -18.36
C ASP A 184 7.03 3.15 -19.69
N GLY A 185 6.32 2.19 -20.29
CA GLY A 185 6.76 1.53 -21.52
C GLY A 185 7.72 0.36 -21.30
N SER A 186 8.05 0.03 -20.06
CA SER A 186 8.74 -1.23 -19.73
C SER A 186 7.77 -2.42 -19.76
N GLY A 187 8.30 -3.62 -19.87
CA GLY A 187 7.47 -4.81 -19.96
C GLY A 187 8.20 -6.08 -19.56
N THR A 188 7.44 -7.07 -19.12
CA THR A 188 7.92 -8.37 -18.67
C THR A 188 7.05 -9.49 -19.25
N SER A 189 7.65 -10.65 -19.50
CA SER A 189 6.88 -11.84 -19.88
C SER A 189 7.52 -13.13 -19.39
N GLY A 190 6.69 -14.14 -19.21
CA GLY A 190 7.12 -15.48 -18.84
C GLY A 190 5.96 -16.41 -18.58
N TYR A 191 6.10 -17.26 -17.55
CA TYR A 191 5.12 -18.29 -17.23
C TYR A 191 4.83 -18.38 -15.74
N TYR A 192 3.65 -18.88 -15.39
CA TYR A 192 3.26 -19.06 -14.00
C TYR A 192 3.82 -20.36 -13.41
N VAL A 193 4.28 -20.25 -12.17
CA VAL A 193 4.74 -21.35 -11.33
C VAL A 193 3.99 -21.27 -10.00
N ALA A 194 3.61 -22.43 -9.46
CA ALA A 194 3.19 -22.55 -8.07
C ALA A 194 4.37 -23.05 -7.22
N ASP A 195 4.59 -22.38 -6.09
CA ASP A 195 5.58 -22.78 -5.08
C ASP A 195 5.16 -22.25 -3.69
N MET A 196 5.97 -22.50 -2.67
CA MET A 196 5.70 -22.05 -1.30
C MET A 196 6.22 -20.64 -1.07
N LEU A 197 5.35 -19.74 -0.61
CA LEU A 197 5.67 -18.45 -0.02
C LEU A 197 5.79 -18.60 1.49
N HIS A 198 6.90 -18.11 2.06
CA HIS A 198 7.14 -18.14 3.50
C HIS A 198 6.79 -16.78 4.09
N LEU A 199 5.89 -16.78 5.06
CA LEU A 199 5.32 -15.59 5.69
C LEU A 199 5.42 -15.72 7.21
N ASP A 200 5.68 -14.59 7.86
CA ASP A 200 5.48 -14.46 9.30
C ASP A 200 4.05 -13.95 9.52
N THR A 201 3.25 -14.72 10.26
CA THR A 201 1.86 -14.35 10.58
C THR A 201 1.78 -13.93 12.04
N ILE A 202 0.94 -12.96 12.34
CA ILE A 202 0.60 -12.52 13.69
C ILE A 202 -0.86 -12.92 13.93
N ALA A 203 -1.08 -13.72 14.96
CA ALA A 203 -2.41 -14.16 15.37
C ALA A 203 -2.49 -14.33 16.88
N GLY A 204 -3.50 -13.70 17.50
CA GLY A 204 -3.74 -13.77 18.95
C GLY A 204 -2.65 -13.12 19.79
N GLY A 205 -1.90 -12.16 19.25
CA GLY A 205 -0.74 -11.53 19.89
C GLY A 205 0.52 -12.40 19.96
N SER A 206 0.55 -13.52 19.24
CA SER A 206 1.74 -14.35 19.04
C SER A 206 2.15 -14.32 17.57
N VAL A 207 3.45 -14.17 17.31
CA VAL A 207 4.00 -14.31 15.97
C VAL A 207 4.17 -15.80 15.67
N THR A 208 3.46 -16.31 14.69
CA THR A 208 3.70 -17.61 14.05
C THR A 208 4.72 -17.44 12.94
N THR A 209 5.99 -17.62 13.31
CA THR A 209 7.11 -17.59 12.38
C THR A 209 7.18 -18.85 11.53
N ASN A 210 7.65 -18.73 10.28
CA ASN A 210 7.76 -19.83 9.31
C ASN A 210 6.42 -20.42 8.85
N SER A 211 5.37 -19.61 8.74
CA SER A 211 4.16 -20.05 8.06
C SER A 211 4.44 -20.18 6.57
N THR A 212 3.94 -21.23 5.92
CA THR A 212 4.15 -21.43 4.48
C THR A 212 2.81 -21.59 3.80
N VAL A 213 2.66 -20.92 2.66
CA VAL A 213 1.41 -20.92 1.89
C VAL A 213 1.71 -21.14 0.42
N PRO A 214 0.93 -21.97 -0.29
CA PRO A 214 1.10 -22.11 -1.74
C PRO A 214 0.66 -20.83 -2.44
N ILE A 215 1.51 -20.33 -3.33
CA ILE A 215 1.23 -19.15 -4.16
C ILE A 215 1.53 -19.46 -5.62
N VAL A 216 0.75 -18.85 -6.53
CA VAL A 216 1.09 -18.77 -7.94
C VAL A 216 1.70 -17.41 -8.25
N PHE A 217 2.83 -17.41 -8.92
CA PHE A 217 3.56 -16.19 -9.29
C PHE A 217 4.19 -16.34 -10.68
N GLY A 218 4.50 -15.20 -11.29
CA GLY A 218 5.15 -15.14 -12.58
C GLY A 218 6.65 -15.42 -12.48
N CYS A 219 7.12 -16.36 -13.28
CA CYS A 219 8.53 -16.61 -13.55
C CYS A 219 8.93 -15.85 -14.82
N SER A 220 9.53 -14.67 -14.64
CA SER A 220 9.90 -13.75 -15.73
C SER A 220 11.14 -14.26 -16.47
N ILE A 221 11.03 -14.44 -17.79
CA ILE A 221 12.14 -14.84 -18.67
C ILE A 221 12.49 -13.78 -19.72
N LEU A 222 11.77 -12.66 -19.74
CA LEU A 222 12.09 -11.52 -20.59
C LEU A 222 11.71 -10.23 -19.88
N GLN A 223 12.65 -9.29 -19.79
CA GLN A 223 12.39 -7.91 -19.36
C GLN A 223 12.85 -6.91 -20.42
N THR A 224 12.09 -5.81 -20.54
CA THR A 224 12.30 -4.77 -21.54
C THR A 224 12.16 -3.37 -20.93
N GLY A 225 12.68 -2.36 -21.61
CA GLY A 225 12.63 -0.96 -21.15
C GLY A 225 13.37 -0.75 -19.84
N ASP A 226 12.74 -0.01 -18.92
CA ASP A 226 13.35 0.43 -17.66
C ASP A 226 13.59 -0.70 -16.66
N LEU A 227 12.87 -1.82 -16.75
CA LEU A 227 13.12 -3.01 -15.94
C LEU A 227 14.52 -3.60 -16.14
N LYS A 228 15.14 -3.39 -17.31
CA LYS A 228 16.50 -3.87 -17.59
C LYS A 228 17.59 -3.08 -16.90
N LYS A 229 17.26 -1.88 -16.40
CA LYS A 229 18.27 -0.95 -15.90
C LYS A 229 18.73 -1.36 -14.50
N PRO A 230 20.04 -1.40 -14.23
CA PRO A 230 20.56 -1.86 -12.95
C PRO A 230 20.47 -0.80 -11.84
N ASP A 231 20.18 0.47 -12.16
CA ASP A 231 20.21 1.60 -11.21
C ASP A 231 19.26 1.41 -10.02
N ARG A 232 18.07 0.87 -10.26
CA ARG A 232 17.05 0.59 -9.24
C ARG A 232 16.48 -0.82 -9.32
N ALA A 233 17.27 -1.75 -9.86
CA ALA A 233 16.84 -3.13 -10.09
C ALA A 233 16.47 -3.84 -8.77
N VAL A 234 15.38 -4.60 -8.83
CA VAL A 234 14.92 -5.55 -7.82
C VAL A 234 14.64 -6.89 -8.51
N ASP A 235 14.48 -7.97 -7.76
CA ASP A 235 14.29 -9.31 -8.32
C ASP A 235 12.93 -9.47 -9.02
N GLY A 236 11.95 -8.62 -8.70
CA GLY A 236 10.70 -8.52 -9.44
C GLY A 236 9.69 -7.54 -8.86
N ILE A 237 8.40 -7.76 -9.11
CA ILE A 237 7.31 -6.89 -8.64
C ILE A 237 6.31 -7.70 -7.85
N PHE A 238 5.89 -7.16 -6.71
CA PHE A 238 4.86 -7.67 -5.85
C PHE A 238 3.54 -6.94 -6.15
N GLY A 239 2.79 -7.48 -7.10
CA GLY A 239 1.50 -6.93 -7.52
C GLY A 239 0.39 -7.09 -6.46
N PHE A 240 -0.30 -5.98 -6.19
CA PHE A 240 -1.39 -5.85 -5.23
C PHE A 240 -2.72 -5.49 -5.88
N GLY A 241 -2.86 -5.64 -7.20
CA GLY A 241 -4.10 -5.35 -7.92
C GLY A 241 -5.32 -6.18 -7.48
N GLN A 242 -6.47 -5.87 -8.07
CA GLN A 242 -7.76 -6.39 -7.62
C GLN A 242 -8.14 -7.75 -8.21
N GLN A 243 -7.40 -8.23 -9.20
CA GLN A 243 -7.73 -9.43 -9.97
C GLN A 243 -7.37 -10.72 -9.25
N GLY A 244 -7.83 -11.84 -9.80
CA GLY A 244 -7.73 -13.16 -9.17
C GLY A 244 -6.30 -13.66 -8.98
N MET A 245 -5.36 -13.22 -9.84
CA MET A 245 -3.96 -13.63 -9.77
C MET A 245 -3.13 -12.84 -8.75
N SER A 246 -3.69 -11.79 -8.14
CA SER A 246 -2.97 -11.04 -7.12
C SER A 246 -2.81 -11.81 -5.82
N VAL A 247 -1.72 -11.54 -5.11
CA VAL A 247 -1.39 -12.27 -3.89
C VAL A 247 -2.46 -12.09 -2.83
N ILE A 248 -3.03 -10.88 -2.71
CA ILE A 248 -4.12 -10.63 -1.78
C ILE A 248 -5.38 -11.45 -2.13
N SER A 249 -5.71 -11.61 -3.41
CA SER A 249 -6.84 -12.44 -3.85
C SER A 249 -6.57 -13.93 -3.58
N GLN A 250 -5.36 -14.40 -3.90
CA GLN A 250 -4.96 -15.80 -3.66
C GLN A 250 -4.99 -16.14 -2.16
N LEU A 251 -4.37 -15.33 -1.31
CA LEU A 251 -4.30 -15.58 0.13
C LEU A 251 -5.67 -15.45 0.82
N ALA A 252 -6.48 -14.47 0.40
CA ALA A 252 -7.85 -14.34 0.92
C ALA A 252 -8.73 -15.53 0.52
N SER A 253 -8.60 -16.05 -0.70
CA SER A 253 -9.35 -17.24 -1.15
C SER A 253 -8.98 -18.51 -0.37
N GLN A 254 -7.74 -18.58 0.13
CA GLN A 254 -7.24 -19.67 0.96
C GLN A 254 -7.54 -19.49 2.46
N GLY A 255 -8.13 -18.34 2.85
CA GLY A 255 -8.41 -18.01 4.25
C GLY A 255 -7.18 -17.63 5.07
N VAL A 256 -6.04 -17.37 4.43
CA VAL A 256 -4.77 -17.00 5.10
C VAL A 256 -4.81 -15.57 5.62
N SER A 257 -5.34 -14.66 4.80
CA SER A 257 -5.46 -13.24 5.12
C SER A 257 -6.90 -12.76 4.90
N PRO A 258 -7.34 -11.66 5.53
CA PRO A 258 -8.57 -11.02 5.11
C PRO A 258 -8.41 -10.40 3.71
N ARG A 259 -9.53 -10.07 3.05
CA ARG A 259 -9.50 -9.40 1.73
C ARG A 259 -9.31 -7.89 1.88
N VAL A 260 -8.26 -7.51 2.60
CA VAL A 260 -7.81 -6.15 2.89
C VAL A 260 -6.32 -6.18 3.15
N PHE A 261 -5.62 -5.15 2.67
CA PHE A 261 -4.21 -4.90 2.99
C PHE A 261 -4.01 -3.41 3.22
N SER A 262 -2.94 -3.05 3.91
CA SER A 262 -2.64 -1.68 4.28
C SER A 262 -1.15 -1.41 4.18
N HIS A 263 -0.77 -0.16 3.92
CA HIS A 263 0.63 0.26 3.99
C HIS A 263 0.77 1.64 4.63
N CYS A 264 1.98 1.93 5.09
CA CYS A 264 2.41 3.26 5.52
C CYS A 264 3.85 3.46 5.04
N LEU A 265 4.02 4.26 4.00
CA LEU A 265 5.32 4.51 3.37
C LEU A 265 5.99 5.72 4.00
N LYS A 266 7.26 5.57 4.40
CA LYS A 266 7.99 6.64 5.08
C LYS A 266 8.50 7.67 4.09
N GLY A 267 8.12 8.93 4.28
CA GLY A 267 8.44 10.03 3.38
C GLY A 267 9.64 10.89 3.76
N ASP A 268 10.57 10.35 4.55
CA ASP A 268 11.86 10.95 4.89
C ASP A 268 13.04 10.23 4.20
N ASP A 269 14.25 10.77 4.35
CA ASP A 269 15.48 10.23 3.74
C ASP A 269 15.86 8.83 4.25
N ALA A 270 15.31 8.40 5.41
CA ALA A 270 15.57 7.05 5.92
C ALA A 270 14.76 6.00 5.15
N GLY A 271 13.63 6.39 4.57
CA GLY A 271 12.80 5.53 3.75
C GLY A 271 12.21 4.32 4.49
N GLY A 272 11.74 3.35 3.72
CA GLY A 272 11.05 2.16 4.25
C GLY A 272 9.62 2.44 4.70
N GLY A 273 9.15 1.70 5.70
CA GLY A 273 7.76 1.79 6.17
C GLY A 273 7.19 0.44 6.56
N ILE A 274 5.86 0.33 6.46
CA ILE A 274 5.09 -0.83 6.90
C ILE A 274 4.19 -1.29 5.76
N LEU A 275 4.14 -2.60 5.50
CA LEU A 275 3.18 -3.23 4.60
C LEU A 275 2.56 -4.42 5.32
N VAL A 276 1.23 -4.43 5.37
CA VAL A 276 0.46 -5.40 6.14
C VAL A 276 -0.62 -6.06 5.28
N LEU A 277 -0.68 -7.39 5.25
CA LEU A 277 -1.86 -8.11 4.75
C LEU A 277 -2.94 -8.15 5.84
N GLY A 278 -3.59 -7.02 6.02
CA GLY A 278 -4.60 -6.77 7.04
C GLY A 278 -5.07 -5.32 7.03
N GLU A 279 -6.01 -4.99 7.92
CA GLU A 279 -6.52 -3.63 8.08
C GLU A 279 -5.81 -2.93 9.23
N ILE A 280 -5.00 -1.91 8.90
CA ILE A 280 -4.49 -0.96 9.89
C ILE A 280 -5.66 -0.12 10.40
N VAL A 281 -5.83 -0.06 11.72
CA VAL A 281 -6.91 0.67 12.38
C VAL A 281 -6.35 1.94 13.02
N GLU A 282 -6.76 3.09 12.48
CA GLU A 282 -6.44 4.41 13.00
C GLU A 282 -7.73 5.26 13.05
N PRO A 283 -8.09 5.87 14.20
CA PRO A 283 -9.34 6.63 14.37
C PRO A 283 -9.65 7.68 13.29
N ASN A 284 -8.63 8.29 12.69
CA ASN A 284 -8.80 9.40 11.75
C ASN A 284 -8.88 8.98 10.27
N ILE A 285 -8.96 7.67 9.97
CA ILE A 285 -9.07 7.20 8.59
C ILE A 285 -10.39 7.67 7.95
N VAL A 286 -10.28 8.35 6.81
CA VAL A 286 -11.40 8.72 5.94
C VAL A 286 -11.46 7.77 4.75
N TYR A 287 -12.67 7.40 4.32
CA TYR A 287 -12.88 6.41 3.25
C TYR A 287 -13.62 6.99 2.05
N THR A 288 -13.19 6.60 0.84
CA THR A 288 -13.92 6.80 -0.42
C THR A 288 -14.24 5.44 -1.05
N PRO A 289 -15.39 5.26 -1.72
CA PRO A 289 -15.66 4.04 -2.47
C PRO A 289 -14.67 3.87 -3.64
N LEU A 290 -14.33 2.61 -3.92
CA LEU A 290 -13.68 2.20 -5.15
C LEU A 290 -14.67 2.22 -6.32
N VAL A 291 -14.16 2.47 -7.51
CA VAL A 291 -14.93 2.31 -8.75
C VAL A 291 -14.89 0.84 -9.15
N ALA A 292 -16.06 0.21 -9.20
CA ALA A 292 -16.19 -1.20 -9.57
C ALA A 292 -15.78 -1.44 -11.04
N SER A 293 -15.31 -2.66 -11.32
CA SER A 293 -14.98 -3.11 -12.68
C SER A 293 -13.96 -2.22 -13.37
N GLN A 294 -12.94 -1.79 -12.63
CA GLN A 294 -11.77 -1.08 -13.15
C GLN A 294 -10.52 -1.92 -12.95
N PRO A 295 -9.52 -1.81 -13.84
CA PRO A 295 -8.29 -2.61 -13.77
C PRO A 295 -7.43 -2.25 -12.55
N HIS A 296 -7.45 -0.99 -12.10
CA HIS A 296 -6.64 -0.52 -10.98
C HIS A 296 -7.52 -0.06 -9.81
N TYR A 297 -6.87 0.42 -8.75
CA TYR A 297 -7.53 1.08 -7.63
C TYR A 297 -8.05 2.47 -8.01
N ASN A 298 -9.14 2.47 -8.76
CA ASN A 298 -9.78 3.69 -9.22
C ASN A 298 -10.70 4.27 -8.14
N VAL A 299 -10.57 5.57 -7.89
CA VAL A 299 -11.42 6.36 -7.00
C VAL A 299 -12.01 7.55 -7.77
N ASN A 300 -13.17 8.04 -7.33
CA ASN A 300 -13.81 9.18 -7.99
C ASN A 300 -13.36 10.50 -7.34
N LEU A 301 -12.39 11.17 -7.96
CA LEU A 301 -12.06 12.57 -7.70
C LEU A 301 -13.21 13.46 -8.21
N GLN A 302 -13.55 14.52 -7.49
CA GLN A 302 -14.66 15.42 -7.81
C GLN A 302 -14.19 16.85 -8.07
N SER A 303 -13.22 17.31 -7.29
CA SER A 303 -12.63 18.63 -7.46
C SER A 303 -11.26 18.74 -6.79
N ILE A 304 -10.54 19.80 -7.15
CA ILE A 304 -9.25 20.19 -6.58
C ILE A 304 -9.42 21.60 -6.01
N SER A 305 -8.88 21.86 -4.82
CA SER A 305 -8.82 23.21 -4.26
C SER A 305 -7.38 23.62 -3.96
N VAL A 306 -7.07 24.90 -4.17
CA VAL A 306 -5.76 25.51 -3.88
C VAL A 306 -5.98 26.73 -3.00
N GLY A 307 -5.34 26.79 -1.84
CA GLY A 307 -5.54 27.87 -0.87
C GLY A 307 -6.99 27.99 -0.38
N GLY A 308 -7.71 26.87 -0.30
CA GLY A 308 -9.13 26.82 0.08
C GLY A 308 -10.11 27.23 -1.04
N GLN A 309 -9.64 27.57 -2.24
CA GLN A 309 -10.47 27.89 -3.39
C GLN A 309 -10.58 26.71 -4.34
N THR A 310 -11.80 26.23 -4.59
CA THR A 310 -12.04 25.15 -5.56
C THR A 310 -11.79 25.65 -6.98
N LEU A 311 -10.99 24.90 -7.75
CA LEU A 311 -10.64 25.24 -9.12
C LEU A 311 -11.83 25.03 -10.06
N ALA A 312 -11.97 25.93 -11.03
CA ALA A 312 -12.99 25.83 -12.09
C ALA A 312 -12.57 24.81 -13.16
N ILE A 313 -12.62 23.53 -12.80
CA ILE A 313 -12.35 22.38 -13.69
C ILE A 313 -13.68 21.69 -13.97
N ASP A 314 -13.93 21.33 -15.24
CA ASP A 314 -15.14 20.58 -15.61
C ASP A 314 -15.16 19.21 -14.88
N PRO A 315 -16.19 18.87 -14.10
CA PRO A 315 -16.24 17.61 -13.36
C PRO A 315 -16.08 16.36 -14.23
N SER A 316 -16.40 16.42 -15.52
CA SER A 316 -16.22 15.32 -16.48
C SER A 316 -14.75 14.96 -16.73
N VAL A 317 -13.81 15.87 -16.42
CA VAL A 317 -12.36 15.61 -16.46
C VAL A 317 -11.98 14.50 -15.47
N PHE A 318 -12.69 14.41 -14.35
CA PHE A 318 -12.43 13.41 -13.31
C PHE A 318 -13.30 12.16 -13.43
N GLY A 319 -14.20 12.11 -14.42
CA GLY A 319 -15.06 10.94 -14.64
C GLY A 319 -14.26 9.69 -14.97
N THR A 320 -14.67 8.55 -14.43
CA THR A 320 -13.99 7.26 -14.67
C THR A 320 -14.55 6.58 -15.91
N SER A 321 -13.65 6.13 -16.80
CA SER A 321 -13.91 5.30 -17.99
C SER A 321 -12.63 4.55 -18.37
N ASP A 322 -12.64 3.72 -19.43
CA ASP A 322 -11.50 2.86 -19.80
C ASP A 322 -10.15 3.59 -19.93
N ASN A 323 -10.16 4.90 -20.25
CA ASN A 323 -8.97 5.75 -20.38
C ASN A 323 -9.00 7.01 -19.49
N LYS A 324 -9.84 7.02 -18.45
CA LYS A 324 -10.01 8.15 -17.53
C LYS A 324 -10.22 7.69 -16.10
N GLY A 325 -9.80 8.50 -15.15
CA GLY A 325 -10.08 8.26 -13.74
C GLY A 325 -8.91 8.65 -12.86
N THR A 326 -9.06 8.42 -11.56
CA THR A 326 -8.01 8.64 -10.57
C THR A 326 -7.58 7.31 -9.99
N ILE A 327 -6.31 6.95 -10.18
CA ILE A 327 -5.71 5.69 -9.74
C ILE A 327 -4.85 5.95 -8.50
N VAL A 328 -4.93 5.07 -7.51
CA VAL A 328 -4.02 5.02 -6.35
C VAL A 328 -2.95 3.96 -6.62
N ASP A 329 -1.68 4.36 -6.70
CA ASP A 329 -0.63 3.50 -7.25
C ASP A 329 0.74 3.65 -6.56
N SER A 330 1.16 2.68 -5.76
CA SER A 330 2.51 2.62 -5.18
C SER A 330 3.60 2.15 -6.18
N GLY A 331 3.20 1.66 -7.36
CA GLY A 331 4.11 1.36 -8.46
C GLY A 331 4.62 2.61 -9.18
N THR A 332 4.03 3.77 -8.89
CA THR A 332 4.36 5.06 -9.50
C THR A 332 4.99 6.01 -8.48
N THR A 333 6.19 6.52 -8.76
CA THR A 333 6.90 7.45 -7.86
C THR A 333 6.20 8.80 -7.69
N LEU A 334 5.85 9.45 -8.81
CA LEU A 334 5.32 10.80 -8.86
C LEU A 334 3.80 10.81 -9.01
N ALA A 335 3.17 11.98 -8.85
CA ALA A 335 1.76 12.11 -9.14
C ALA A 335 1.55 12.65 -10.55
N TYR A 336 0.43 12.26 -11.16
CA TYR A 336 0.02 12.74 -12.47
C TYR A 336 -1.40 13.26 -12.38
N LEU A 337 -1.68 14.40 -12.99
CA LEU A 337 -3.04 14.89 -13.20
C LEU A 337 -3.45 14.67 -14.65
N ALA A 338 -4.74 14.42 -14.86
CA ALA A 338 -5.35 14.51 -16.18
C ALA A 338 -4.97 15.85 -16.84
N ASP A 339 -4.65 15.84 -18.13
CA ASP A 339 -4.08 17.01 -18.85
C ASP A 339 -4.92 18.28 -18.64
N ALA A 340 -6.26 18.16 -18.73
CA ALA A 340 -7.19 19.26 -18.53
C ALA A 340 -7.28 19.79 -17.07
N ALA A 341 -6.80 19.04 -16.08
CA ALA A 341 -6.75 19.45 -14.69
C ALA A 341 -5.38 20.02 -14.30
N TYR A 342 -4.31 19.62 -14.99
CA TYR A 342 -2.94 20.00 -14.66
C TYR A 342 -2.67 21.50 -14.81
N ASP A 343 -2.98 22.09 -15.96
CA ASP A 343 -2.69 23.51 -16.20
C ASP A 343 -3.47 24.43 -15.23
N PRO A 344 -4.78 24.24 -14.97
CA PRO A 344 -5.50 24.98 -13.93
C PRO A 344 -4.87 24.86 -12.54
N PHE A 345 -4.40 23.66 -12.17
CA PHE A 345 -3.75 23.40 -10.90
C PHE A 345 -2.43 24.16 -10.74
N ILE A 346 -1.54 24.03 -11.73
CA ILE A 346 -0.26 24.74 -11.75
C ILE A 346 -0.45 26.26 -11.76
N ASN A 347 -1.37 26.76 -12.57
CA ASN A 347 -1.65 28.19 -12.67
C ASN A 347 -2.17 28.76 -11.35
N ALA A 348 -3.02 28.02 -10.63
CA ALA A 348 -3.51 28.42 -9.32
C ALA A 348 -2.36 28.54 -8.30
N ILE A 349 -1.48 27.54 -8.21
CA ILE A 349 -0.31 27.59 -7.33
C ILE A 349 0.61 28.76 -7.70
N ASN A 350 0.96 28.89 -8.99
CA ASN A 350 1.82 29.96 -9.48
C ASN A 350 1.25 31.36 -9.20
N SER A 351 -0.07 31.52 -9.28
CA SER A 351 -0.72 32.79 -8.97
C SER A 351 -0.48 33.23 -7.53
N VAL A 352 -0.53 32.28 -6.57
CA VAL A 352 -0.28 32.53 -5.15
C VAL A 352 1.18 32.88 -4.89
N VAL A 353 2.11 32.12 -5.47
CA VAL A 353 3.55 32.25 -5.13
C VAL A 353 4.28 33.32 -5.95
N SER A 354 3.67 33.84 -7.02
CA SER A 354 4.31 34.75 -7.99
C SER A 354 4.92 36.02 -7.41
N GLN A 355 4.44 36.49 -6.26
CA GLN A 355 4.98 37.67 -5.57
C GLN A 355 6.30 37.37 -4.84
N THR A 356 6.60 36.10 -4.56
CA THR A 356 7.74 35.70 -3.74
C THR A 356 8.77 34.89 -4.53
N VAL A 357 8.32 34.00 -5.41
CA VAL A 357 9.20 33.13 -6.19
C VAL A 357 8.67 32.93 -7.60
N GLN A 358 9.58 32.84 -8.57
CA GLN A 358 9.26 32.56 -9.97
C GLN A 358 9.58 31.10 -10.31
N PRO A 359 8.74 30.43 -11.11
CA PRO A 359 9.03 29.08 -11.56
C PRO A 359 10.19 29.06 -12.55
N ILE A 360 11.02 28.03 -12.45
CA ILE A 360 12.03 27.65 -13.44
C ILE A 360 11.69 26.27 -13.99
N VAL A 361 12.08 26.00 -15.25
CA VAL A 361 11.92 24.68 -15.84
C VAL A 361 13.26 23.95 -15.77
N SER A 362 13.28 22.80 -15.07
CA SER A 362 14.45 21.93 -14.96
C SER A 362 14.08 20.55 -15.47
N LYS A 363 14.73 20.09 -16.56
CA LYS A 363 14.47 18.78 -17.20
C LYS A 363 12.97 18.51 -17.48
N GLY A 364 12.21 19.55 -17.83
CA GLY A 364 10.76 19.44 -18.11
C GLY A 364 9.85 19.54 -16.87
N GLN A 365 10.41 19.61 -15.66
CA GLN A 365 9.65 19.81 -14.41
C GLN A 365 9.63 21.29 -14.01
N ILE A 366 8.53 21.72 -13.39
CA ILE A 366 8.40 23.06 -12.80
C ILE A 366 9.06 23.04 -11.42
N CYS A 367 10.02 23.92 -11.22
CA CYS A 367 10.79 24.03 -10.00
C CYS A 367 10.90 25.48 -9.51
N TYR A 368 11.32 25.65 -8.27
CA TYR A 368 11.42 26.93 -7.58
C TYR A 368 12.72 26.94 -6.78
N LEU A 369 13.52 28.00 -6.92
CA LEU A 369 14.68 28.22 -6.06
C LEU A 369 14.26 29.03 -4.85
N MET A 370 14.48 28.47 -3.66
CA MET A 370 13.96 29.04 -2.43
C MET A 370 15.02 29.06 -1.33
N THR A 371 15.07 30.17 -0.60
CA THR A 371 15.84 30.31 0.65
C THR A 371 14.94 30.31 1.89
N ALA A 372 13.65 30.59 1.71
CA ALA A 372 12.63 30.52 2.75
C ALA A 372 11.90 29.16 2.76
N SER A 373 11.19 28.87 3.85
CA SER A 373 10.41 27.65 3.99
C SER A 373 9.30 27.57 2.93
N VAL A 374 9.07 26.37 2.38
CA VAL A 374 7.95 26.13 1.47
C VAL A 374 6.60 26.41 2.13
N ASN A 375 6.48 26.16 3.44
CA ASN A 375 5.24 26.37 4.20
C ASN A 375 4.85 27.85 4.33
N ASP A 376 5.81 28.78 4.17
CA ASP A 376 5.53 30.22 4.25
C ASP A 376 5.08 30.81 2.91
N ILE A 377 5.30 30.09 1.81
CA ILE A 377 5.16 30.61 0.45
C ILE A 377 4.05 29.87 -0.31
N PHE A 378 3.97 28.55 -0.15
CA PHE A 378 3.11 27.70 -0.95
C PHE A 378 1.77 27.44 -0.27
N PRO A 379 0.66 27.42 -1.04
CA PRO A 379 -0.68 27.20 -0.49
C PRO A 379 -0.91 25.74 -0.10
N GLN A 380 -1.84 25.51 0.81
CA GLN A 380 -2.38 24.17 1.02
C GLN A 380 -3.21 23.74 -0.21
N VAL A 381 -3.13 22.46 -0.56
CA VAL A 381 -3.90 21.84 -1.65
C VAL A 381 -4.84 20.79 -1.09
N SER A 382 -6.02 20.62 -1.68
CA SER A 382 -6.90 19.50 -1.34
C SER A 382 -7.53 18.83 -2.56
N LEU A 383 -7.61 17.50 -2.51
CA LEU A 383 -8.37 16.68 -3.45
C LEU A 383 -9.65 16.20 -2.77
N HIS A 384 -10.78 16.38 -3.45
CA HIS A 384 -12.09 16.05 -2.90
C HIS A 384 -12.68 14.86 -3.64
N PHE A 385 -12.99 13.79 -2.92
CA PHE A 385 -13.45 12.52 -3.48
C PHE A 385 -14.93 12.26 -3.16
N SER A 386 -15.51 11.32 -3.90
CA SER A 386 -16.84 10.82 -3.63
C SER A 386 -16.98 10.31 -2.18
N GLY A 387 -18.19 10.40 -1.61
CA GLY A 387 -18.41 10.05 -0.21
C GLY A 387 -18.03 11.15 0.77
N GLY A 388 -17.53 12.29 0.30
CA GLY A 388 -17.16 13.44 1.14
C GLY A 388 -15.76 13.36 1.72
N ALA A 389 -14.99 12.32 1.37
CA ALA A 389 -13.59 12.21 1.77
C ALA A 389 -12.76 13.29 1.07
N SER A 390 -11.84 13.91 1.81
CA SER A 390 -10.90 14.89 1.25
C SER A 390 -9.50 14.54 1.71
N MET A 391 -8.53 14.69 0.81
CA MET A 391 -7.12 14.53 1.10
C MET A 391 -6.48 15.90 1.07
N LEU A 392 -5.75 16.24 2.14
CA LEU A 392 -5.16 17.54 2.37
C LEU A 392 -3.64 17.44 2.25
N PHE A 393 -3.03 18.38 1.53
CA PHE A 393 -1.62 18.40 1.24
C PHE A 393 -0.99 19.70 1.72
N ASN A 394 0.01 19.57 2.57
CA ASN A 394 0.95 20.64 2.84
C ASN A 394 1.93 20.77 1.66
N PRO A 395 2.67 21.89 1.53
CA PRO A 395 3.62 22.08 0.45
C PRO A 395 4.63 20.93 0.25
N GLN A 396 5.06 20.28 1.32
CA GLN A 396 5.99 19.14 1.27
C GLN A 396 5.36 17.84 0.74
N ASP A 397 4.03 17.73 0.69
CA ASP A 397 3.33 16.58 0.12
C ASP A 397 3.26 16.63 -1.42
N TYR A 398 3.45 17.81 -2.03
CA TYR A 398 3.37 17.97 -3.49
C TYR A 398 4.60 18.65 -4.11
N LEU A 399 5.57 19.07 -3.30
CA LEU A 399 6.88 19.53 -3.75
C LEU A 399 7.96 18.53 -3.33
N VAL A 400 8.85 18.21 -4.26
CA VAL A 400 10.02 17.36 -4.03
C VAL A 400 11.25 18.24 -3.92
N GLN A 401 11.95 18.15 -2.79
CA GLN A 401 13.22 18.84 -2.62
C GLN A 401 14.30 18.15 -3.46
N GLN A 402 15.08 18.96 -4.17
CA GLN A 402 16.27 18.53 -4.90
C GLN A 402 17.53 19.15 -4.26
N ASN A 403 18.65 19.07 -4.98
CA ASN A 403 19.91 19.68 -4.59
C ASN A 403 19.78 21.19 -4.30
N SER A 404 20.69 21.70 -3.47
CA SER A 404 20.82 23.14 -3.24
C SER A 404 21.78 23.78 -4.24
N VAL A 405 21.42 24.96 -4.75
CA VAL A 405 22.22 25.78 -5.67
C VAL A 405 22.49 27.13 -5.00
N ASN A 406 23.77 27.47 -4.79
CA ASN A 406 24.19 28.74 -4.17
C ASN A 406 23.49 29.06 -2.83
N GLY A 407 23.22 28.05 -2.01
CA GLY A 407 22.54 28.19 -0.71
C GLY A 407 21.01 28.26 -0.79
N ALA A 408 20.41 28.18 -1.98
CA ALA A 408 18.96 28.03 -2.15
C ALA A 408 18.62 26.56 -2.43
N SER A 409 17.58 26.03 -1.78
CA SER A 409 17.04 24.71 -2.10
C SER A 409 16.19 24.78 -3.37
N VAL A 410 16.37 23.80 -4.26
CA VAL A 410 15.49 23.63 -5.43
C VAL A 410 14.32 22.74 -5.00
N TRP A 411 13.10 23.23 -5.17
CA TRP A 411 11.87 22.48 -4.91
C TRP A 411 11.09 22.32 -6.21
N CYS A 412 10.70 21.11 -6.57
CA CYS A 412 10.04 20.81 -7.84
C CYS A 412 8.64 20.25 -7.63
N MET A 413 7.73 20.59 -8.53
CA MET A 413 6.37 20.07 -8.52
C MET A 413 6.38 18.56 -8.70
N GLY A 414 5.82 17.84 -7.72
CA GLY A 414 5.68 16.39 -7.76
C GLY A 414 4.54 15.93 -8.67
N PHE A 415 3.55 16.79 -8.92
CA PHE A 415 2.54 16.57 -9.94
C PHE A 415 3.11 16.86 -11.33
N GLN A 416 2.90 15.93 -12.26
CA GLN A 416 3.16 16.08 -13.69
C GLN A 416 1.87 15.87 -14.50
N LYS A 417 1.98 16.02 -15.83
CA LYS A 417 0.92 15.61 -16.75
C LYS A 417 1.41 14.58 -17.75
N LEU A 418 0.52 13.66 -18.09
CA LEU A 418 0.71 12.74 -19.20
C LEU A 418 0.02 13.35 -20.43
N HIS A 419 0.81 13.85 -21.37
CA HIS A 419 0.31 14.57 -22.55
C HIS A 419 -0.72 13.73 -23.32
N GLY A 420 -1.90 14.32 -23.56
CA GLY A 420 -2.98 13.65 -24.28
C GLY A 420 -3.70 12.55 -23.51
N GLN A 421 -3.37 12.34 -22.22
CA GLN A 421 -4.05 11.40 -21.35
C GLN A 421 -4.99 12.12 -20.37
N SER A 422 -6.08 11.44 -20.03
CA SER A 422 -7.10 11.92 -19.10
C SER A 422 -7.10 11.12 -17.79
N ILE A 423 -5.92 10.61 -17.42
CA ILE A 423 -5.71 9.78 -16.22
C ILE A 423 -5.00 10.63 -15.16
N THR A 424 -5.48 10.53 -13.93
CA THR A 424 -4.80 11.02 -12.73
C THR A 424 -4.23 9.82 -11.98
N ILE A 425 -3.00 9.91 -11.51
CA ILE A 425 -2.33 8.86 -10.73
C ILE A 425 -1.82 9.50 -9.44
N LEU A 426 -2.19 8.93 -8.30
CA LEU A 426 -1.68 9.29 -6.98
C LEU A 426 -0.55 8.32 -6.63
N GLY A 427 0.67 8.72 -6.98
CA GLY A 427 1.89 7.96 -6.72
C GLY A 427 2.45 8.15 -5.31
N ASP A 428 3.58 7.51 -5.02
CA ASP A 428 4.25 7.47 -3.72
C ASP A 428 4.43 8.83 -3.05
N ILE A 429 4.66 9.90 -3.81
CA ILE A 429 4.76 11.26 -3.24
C ILE A 429 3.49 11.68 -2.48
N ILE A 430 2.32 11.17 -2.91
CA ILE A 430 1.03 11.38 -2.26
C ILE A 430 0.81 10.34 -1.16
N LEU A 431 1.22 9.10 -1.43
CA LEU A 431 0.96 7.96 -0.56
C LEU A 431 1.84 7.92 0.70
N LYS A 432 2.99 8.58 0.69
CA LYS A 432 3.90 8.67 1.84
C LYS A 432 3.33 9.46 3.01
N ASP A 433 3.84 9.15 4.20
CA ASP A 433 3.46 9.74 5.50
C ASP A 433 1.97 9.63 5.79
N LYS A 434 1.35 8.58 5.26
CA LYS A 434 -0.07 8.26 5.38
C LYS A 434 -0.25 6.76 5.50
N ILE A 435 -1.17 6.35 6.36
CA ILE A 435 -1.74 5.02 6.28
C ILE A 435 -2.66 4.99 5.06
N PHE A 436 -2.53 3.97 4.22
CA PHE A 436 -3.51 3.61 3.20
C PHE A 436 -4.08 2.23 3.51
N VAL A 437 -5.41 2.10 3.47
CA VAL A 437 -6.15 0.85 3.67
C VAL A 437 -6.92 0.51 2.40
N TYR A 438 -6.62 -0.64 1.80
CA TYR A 438 -7.27 -1.15 0.60
C TYR A 438 -8.29 -2.22 0.98
N ASP A 439 -9.50 -1.78 1.35
CA ASP A 439 -10.57 -2.64 1.85
C ASP A 439 -11.41 -3.19 0.68
N LEU A 440 -10.91 -4.27 0.06
CA LEU A 440 -11.53 -4.92 -1.10
C LEU A 440 -12.82 -5.65 -0.71
N ALA A 441 -12.92 -6.08 0.55
CA ALA A 441 -14.15 -6.63 1.12
C ALA A 441 -15.30 -5.62 0.99
N ASN A 442 -15.09 -4.38 1.45
CA ASN A 442 -16.11 -3.33 1.44
C ASN A 442 -16.03 -2.38 0.23
N GLN A 443 -15.12 -2.65 -0.72
CA GLN A 443 -14.95 -1.88 -1.97
C GLN A 443 -14.69 -0.40 -1.72
N ARG A 444 -13.69 -0.10 -0.88
CA ARG A 444 -13.31 1.26 -0.50
C ARG A 444 -11.81 1.35 -0.23
N ILE A 445 -11.26 2.56 -0.37
CA ILE A 445 -9.92 2.89 0.10
C ILE A 445 -10.04 3.93 1.21
N GLY A 446 -9.23 3.75 2.25
CA GLY A 446 -9.10 4.67 3.37
C GLY A 446 -7.71 5.28 3.47
N TRP A 447 -7.62 6.50 3.97
CA TRP A 447 -6.33 7.11 4.34
C TRP A 447 -6.40 7.97 5.60
N ALA A 448 -5.26 8.10 6.27
CA ALA A 448 -5.01 9.06 7.35
C ALA A 448 -3.54 9.48 7.34
N ASN A 449 -3.25 10.75 7.63
CA ASN A 449 -1.87 11.19 7.90
C ASN A 449 -1.32 10.44 9.10
N TYR A 450 -0.09 9.94 8.98
CA TYR A 450 0.51 9.10 10.01
C TYR A 450 2.04 9.20 9.98
N ASP A 451 2.65 9.11 11.16
CA ASP A 451 4.11 8.95 11.25
C ASP A 451 4.46 7.48 11.01
N CYS A 452 4.82 7.14 9.78
CA CYS A 452 5.19 5.77 9.38
C CYS A 452 6.49 5.24 10.02
N SER A 453 7.13 6.01 10.91
CA SER A 453 8.20 5.52 11.79
C SER A 453 7.68 4.89 13.09
N THR A 454 6.38 5.05 13.39
CA THR A 454 5.72 4.52 14.57
C THR A 454 4.99 3.21 14.28
N SER A 455 4.74 2.44 15.32
CA SER A 455 4.00 1.17 15.22
C SER A 455 2.55 1.40 14.87
N VAL A 456 1.93 0.44 14.19
CA VAL A 456 0.52 0.52 13.77
C VAL A 456 -0.32 -0.52 14.49
N ASN A 457 -1.59 -0.18 14.72
CA ASN A 457 -2.58 -1.13 15.19
C ASN A 457 -3.20 -1.85 14.00
N VAL A 458 -3.32 -3.17 14.09
CA VAL A 458 -3.95 -3.97 13.04
C VAL A 458 -5.12 -4.75 13.65
N SER A 459 -6.21 -4.85 12.91
CA SER A 459 -7.33 -5.72 13.29
C SER A 459 -7.12 -7.15 12.82
N THR A 460 -7.09 -8.10 13.74
CA THR A 460 -7.29 -9.53 13.46
C THR A 460 -8.76 -9.88 13.70
N ILE A 461 -9.33 -10.73 12.84
CA ILE A 461 -10.76 -11.11 12.89
C ILE A 461 -11.05 -11.99 14.13
N GLU A 462 -10.02 -12.45 14.84
CA GLU A 462 -10.17 -13.20 16.09
C GLU A 462 -10.56 -12.30 17.28
N ASN A 463 -11.88 -12.12 17.41
CA ASN A 463 -12.62 -11.57 18.54
C ASN A 463 -12.69 -10.05 18.70
N THR A 464 -13.93 -9.62 18.94
CA THR A 464 -14.40 -8.29 19.33
C THR A 464 -13.60 -7.63 20.45
N GLY A 465 -12.46 -7.01 20.13
CA GLY A 465 -11.83 -5.99 20.98
C GLY A 465 -10.33 -6.11 21.28
N ARG A 466 -9.53 -6.95 20.59
CA ARG A 466 -8.06 -6.93 20.71
C ARG A 466 -7.41 -6.48 19.40
N THR A 467 -6.66 -5.38 19.45
CA THR A 467 -5.80 -4.90 18.36
C THR A 467 -4.39 -5.46 18.53
N GLU A 468 -3.73 -5.81 17.43
CA GLU A 468 -2.33 -6.25 17.41
C GLU A 468 -1.41 -5.09 17.00
N PHE A 469 -0.18 -5.08 17.50
CA PHE A 469 0.82 -4.04 17.20
C PHE A 469 1.83 -4.56 16.19
N VAL A 470 2.08 -3.79 15.14
CA VAL A 470 3.11 -4.08 14.13
C VAL A 470 4.15 -2.96 14.16
N ASP A 471 5.42 -3.32 14.38
CA ASP A 471 6.54 -2.38 14.50
C ASP A 471 7.30 -2.24 13.16
N PRO A 472 7.69 -1.02 12.74
CA PRO A 472 8.39 -0.76 11.47
C PRO A 472 9.84 -1.27 11.36
N GLY A 473 10.25 -2.31 12.10
CA GLY A 473 11.63 -2.81 12.00
C GLY A 473 12.08 -4.01 12.83
N GLN A 474 11.21 -4.81 13.46
CA GLN A 474 11.67 -5.84 14.41
C GLN A 474 11.74 -7.30 13.91
N LEU A 475 11.23 -7.67 12.73
CA LEU A 475 11.22 -9.09 12.34
C LEU A 475 12.50 -9.61 11.63
N GLY A 476 13.58 -8.82 11.59
CA GLY A 476 14.89 -9.23 11.06
C GLY A 476 15.95 -9.63 12.11
N SER A 477 15.63 -9.63 13.40
CA SER A 477 16.62 -9.85 14.47
C SER A 477 16.81 -11.33 14.81
N ASN A 478 17.36 -12.11 13.89
CA ASN A 478 18.19 -13.26 14.27
C ASN A 478 19.20 -13.56 13.16
N GLY A 479 20.37 -12.92 13.28
CA GLY A 479 21.58 -13.24 12.52
C GLY A 479 22.00 -12.18 11.51
N SER A 480 22.95 -11.32 11.91
CA SER A 480 24.01 -10.68 11.09
C SER A 480 24.22 -9.17 11.31
N GLN A 481 23.27 -8.42 11.89
CA GLN A 481 23.43 -6.97 12.04
C GLN A 481 24.60 -6.55 12.96
N GLN A 482 24.95 -7.34 13.98
CA GLN A 482 26.14 -7.05 14.80
C GLN A 482 27.45 -7.17 14.00
N ASN A 483 27.53 -8.07 13.00
CA ASN A 483 28.74 -8.22 12.19
C ASN A 483 28.87 -7.14 11.13
N ALA A 484 27.76 -6.64 10.56
CA ALA A 484 27.79 -5.56 9.59
C ALA A 484 28.24 -4.23 10.23
N HIS A 485 27.73 -3.91 11.43
CA HIS A 485 28.11 -2.69 12.14
C HIS A 485 29.56 -2.75 12.63
N LEU A 486 30.02 -3.93 13.12
CA LEU A 486 31.41 -4.14 13.54
C LEU A 486 32.36 -4.10 12.33
N ASN A 487 32.01 -4.72 11.20
CA ASN A 487 32.83 -4.67 9.98
C ASN A 487 32.91 -3.26 9.38
N ARG A 488 31.84 -2.47 9.47
CA ARG A 488 31.84 -1.07 9.02
C ARG A 488 32.74 -0.20 9.90
N LEU A 489 32.73 -0.44 11.22
CA LEU A 489 33.62 0.24 12.17
C LEU A 489 35.10 -0.17 11.98
N ILE A 490 35.36 -1.46 11.72
CA ILE A 490 36.70 -1.98 11.44
C ILE A 490 37.23 -1.43 10.11
N LEU A 491 36.39 -1.34 9.08
CA LEU A 491 36.78 -0.77 7.78
C LEU A 491 37.06 0.74 7.88
N GLN A 492 36.25 1.48 8.63
CA GLN A 492 36.48 2.91 8.87
C GLN A 492 37.77 3.16 9.67
N THR A 493 38.04 2.37 10.70
CA THR A 493 39.29 2.49 11.48
C THR A 493 40.51 2.08 10.66
N ALA A 494 40.41 1.05 9.81
CA ALA A 494 41.49 0.66 8.90
C ALA A 494 41.79 1.74 7.84
N VAL A 495 40.77 2.37 7.25
CA VAL A 495 40.95 3.46 6.27
C VAL A 495 41.56 4.70 6.92
N ILE A 496 41.11 5.08 8.12
CA ILE A 496 41.69 6.21 8.86
C ILE A 496 43.15 5.92 9.25
N SER A 497 43.45 4.71 9.72
CA SER A 497 44.82 4.31 10.06
C SER A 497 45.74 4.29 8.83
N PHE A 498 45.23 3.87 7.66
CA PHE A 498 45.96 3.87 6.40
C PHE A 498 46.24 5.30 5.90
N LEU A 499 45.25 6.20 5.98
CA LEU A 499 45.41 7.62 5.63
C LEU A 499 46.38 8.35 6.57
N LEU A 500 46.33 8.06 7.87
CA LEU A 500 47.29 8.59 8.85
C LEU A 500 48.71 8.06 8.59
N HIS A 501 48.87 6.80 8.20
CA HIS A 501 50.17 6.26 7.79
C HIS A 501 50.71 6.94 6.52
N LEU A 502 49.87 7.17 5.50
CA LEU A 502 50.27 7.89 4.29
C LEU A 502 50.66 9.35 4.56
N LEU A 503 49.98 10.02 5.51
CA LEU A 503 50.33 11.36 5.95
C LEU A 503 51.66 11.38 6.71
N SER A 504 51.92 10.39 7.59
CA SER A 504 53.20 10.27 8.30
C SER A 504 54.38 9.95 7.36
N LEU A 505 54.16 9.13 6.34
CA LEU A 505 55.15 8.83 5.30
C LEU A 505 55.46 10.05 4.43
N ARG A 506 54.46 10.91 4.13
CA ARG A 506 54.70 12.19 3.44
C ARG A 506 55.51 13.17 4.27
N SER A 507 55.35 13.17 5.60
CA SER A 507 56.14 14.03 6.50
C SER A 507 57.60 13.57 6.65
N CYS A 508 57.90 12.28 6.45
CA CYS A 508 59.29 11.77 6.43
C CYS A 508 60.02 11.98 5.09
N LEU A 509 59.32 12.35 4.02
CA LEU A 509 59.91 12.61 2.70
C LEU A 509 60.26 14.10 2.46
N PHE A 510 60.02 14.97 3.44
CA PHE A 510 60.30 16.42 3.38
C PHE A 510 61.13 16.94 4.57
N LEU A 511 61.94 16.07 5.19
CA LEU A 511 63.00 16.45 6.14
C LEU A 511 64.36 15.97 5.64
#